data_AF-A0A9Q2PDB0-F1
#
_entry.id   AF-A0A9Q2PDB0-F1
#
_cell.length_a   1.000
_cell.length_b   1.000
_cell.length_c   1.000
_cell.angle_alpha   90.00
_cell.angle_beta   90.00
_cell.angle_gamma   90.00
#
_symmetry.space_group_name_H-M   'P 1'
#
loop_
_entity.id
_entity.type
_entity.pdbx_description
1 polymer ?
#
loop_
_entity_poly.entity_id
_entity_poly.type
_entity_poly.pdbx_seq_one_letter_code
_entity_poly.pdbx_strand_id
1 'polypeptide(L)'
;MSTAEQIIAEHRDAGYLDGRRHCLCGWSTIDHDGIDPAAEHAAHVVAALTNADHVIVKLPQGIEDDDGQVWFDEFDVRVDCTGTSRPYEVWVGGRSRSAAGLEHLAAEYLAAARVAEGGDQP
;
A
#
# COMPACT_ATOMS: atom_id res chain seq x y z
N MET A 1 10.06 -11.15 16.74
CA MET A 1 9.85 -10.21 15.62
C MET A 1 8.44 -9.67 15.73
N SER A 2 8.26 -8.36 15.54
CA SER A 2 6.94 -7.72 15.54
C SER A 2 6.23 -8.00 14.21
N THR A 3 4.89 -8.06 14.21
CA THR A 3 4.11 -8.23 12.97
C THR A 3 3.96 -6.90 12.23
N ALA A 4 3.61 -6.94 10.93
CA ALA A 4 3.28 -5.74 10.16
C ALA A 4 2.20 -4.91 10.84
N GLU A 5 1.16 -5.53 11.38
CA GLU A 5 0.06 -4.86 12.06
C GLU A 5 0.55 -4.14 13.32
N GLN A 6 1.46 -4.76 14.08
CA GLN A 6 2.06 -4.13 15.26
C GLN A 6 2.92 -2.93 14.86
N ILE A 7 3.77 -3.08 13.84
CA ILE A 7 4.59 -1.97 13.31
C ILE A 7 3.67 -0.84 12.87
N ILE A 8 2.66 -1.11 12.05
CA ILE A 8 1.71 -0.08 11.59
C ILE A 8 1.00 0.60 12.77
N ALA A 9 0.58 -0.17 13.78
CA ALA A 9 -0.10 0.37 14.95
C ALA A 9 0.80 1.34 15.75
N GLU A 10 2.08 1.01 15.93
CA GLU A 10 3.06 1.85 16.64
C GLU A 10 3.37 3.19 15.92
N HIS A 11 3.05 3.27 14.62
CA HIS A 11 3.31 4.41 13.75
C HIS A 11 2.04 5.17 13.31
N ARG A 12 0.84 4.71 13.70
CA ARG A 12 -0.43 5.34 13.32
C ARG A 12 -0.59 6.75 13.92
N ASP A 13 -0.18 6.92 15.17
CA ASP A 13 -0.33 8.17 15.91
C ASP A 13 1.06 8.74 16.24
N ALA A 14 1.68 9.40 15.25
CA ALA A 14 2.87 10.22 15.53
C ALA A 14 2.45 11.44 16.36
N GLY A 15 2.66 11.38 17.68
CA GLY A 15 2.32 12.45 18.61
C GLY A 15 3.27 13.63 18.52
N TYR A 16 2.86 14.79 19.03
CA TYR A 16 3.72 15.97 19.15
C TYR A 16 3.99 16.29 20.62
N LEU A 17 5.25 16.21 21.05
CA LEU A 17 5.68 16.53 22.41
C LEU A 17 7.04 17.24 22.36
N ASP A 18 7.18 18.33 23.12
CA ASP A 18 8.44 19.07 23.29
C ASP A 18 9.11 19.51 21.96
N GLY A 19 8.30 20.00 21.02
CA GLY A 19 8.77 20.45 19.70
C GLY A 19 9.15 19.32 18.73
N ARG A 20 8.83 18.06 19.08
CA ARG A 20 9.19 16.87 18.30
C ARG A 20 7.97 16.02 17.95
N ARG A 21 8.00 15.45 16.75
CA ARG A 21 7.13 14.31 16.42
C ARG A 21 7.74 13.04 16.95
N HIS A 22 6.93 12.15 17.51
CA HIS A 22 7.40 10.87 18.04
C HIS A 22 6.40 9.75 17.79
N CYS A 23 6.90 8.52 17.68
CA CYS A 23 6.12 7.29 17.56
C CYS A 23 6.30 6.43 18.80
N LEU A 24 5.38 5.48 19.02
CA LEU A 24 5.47 4.55 20.16
C LEU A 24 6.68 3.61 20.08
N CYS A 25 7.20 3.39 18.87
CA CYS A 25 8.43 2.63 18.62
C CYS A 25 9.72 3.36 19.08
N GLY A 26 9.62 4.58 19.59
CA GLY A 26 10.76 5.38 20.07
C GLY A 26 11.42 6.26 19.01
N TRP A 27 10.92 6.25 17.77
CA TRP A 27 11.33 7.23 16.76
C TRP A 27 10.90 8.64 17.17
N SER A 28 11.77 9.63 16.92
CA SER A 28 11.40 11.04 17.04
C SER A 28 12.21 11.91 16.09
N THR A 29 11.60 13.00 15.61
CA THR A 29 12.28 14.03 14.83
C THR A 29 11.88 15.43 15.30
N ILE A 30 12.74 16.41 15.05
CA ILE A 30 12.49 17.81 15.38
C ILE A 30 11.95 18.52 14.14
N ASP A 31 10.90 19.32 14.30
CA ASP A 31 10.43 20.20 13.24
C ASP A 31 11.44 21.35 13.07
N HIS A 32 12.35 21.21 12.10
CA HIS A 32 13.36 22.22 11.75
C HIS A 32 13.24 22.62 10.28
N ASP A 33 13.61 23.88 9.98
CA ASP A 33 13.57 24.42 8.62
C ASP A 33 14.38 23.54 7.65
N GLY A 34 13.71 23.06 6.59
CA GLY A 34 14.30 22.25 5.53
C GLY A 34 14.18 20.73 5.70
N ILE A 35 13.59 20.25 6.80
CA ILE A 35 13.25 18.83 6.97
C ILE A 35 11.73 18.68 6.86
N ASP A 36 11.28 17.79 5.97
CA ASP A 36 9.87 17.36 5.96
C ASP A 36 9.72 16.19 6.95
N PRO A 37 9.14 16.44 8.14
CA PRO A 37 9.02 15.40 9.16
C PRO A 37 8.08 14.27 8.74
N ALA A 38 7.17 14.49 7.77
CA ALA A 38 6.35 13.43 7.22
C ALA A 38 7.17 12.49 6.33
N ALA A 39 8.11 13.04 5.55
CA ALA A 39 9.02 12.26 4.72
C ALA A 39 9.98 11.40 5.56
N GLU A 40 10.54 11.96 6.65
CA GLU A 40 11.38 11.18 7.57
C GLU A 40 10.61 10.07 8.29
N HIS A 41 9.38 10.37 8.73
CA HIS A 41 8.51 9.37 9.35
C HIS A 41 8.19 8.23 8.37
N ALA A 42 7.86 8.55 7.12
CA ALA A 42 7.62 7.55 6.08
C ALA A 42 8.87 6.67 5.82
N ALA A 43 10.06 7.28 5.74
CA ALA A 43 11.31 6.55 5.59
C ALA A 43 11.58 5.61 6.78
N HIS A 44 11.25 6.05 8.00
CA HIS A 44 11.36 5.22 9.20
C HIS A 44 10.42 4.01 9.16
N VAL A 45 9.14 4.20 8.79
CA VAL A 45 8.16 3.11 8.65
C VAL A 45 8.62 2.10 7.60
N VAL A 46 9.09 2.58 6.45
CA VAL A 46 9.63 1.74 5.37
C VAL A 46 10.78 0.88 5.89
N ALA A 47 11.74 1.49 6.60
CA ALA A 47 12.87 0.76 7.17
C ALA A 47 12.43 -0.28 8.22
N ALA A 48 11.45 0.05 9.07
CA ALA A 48 10.91 -0.88 10.06
C ALA A 48 10.25 -2.11 9.40
N LEU A 49 9.45 -1.90 8.35
CA LEU A 49 8.82 -2.97 7.58
C LEU A 49 9.87 -3.84 6.87
N THR A 50 10.85 -3.23 6.21
CA THR A 50 11.93 -3.97 5.53
C THR A 50 12.78 -4.79 6.51
N ASN A 51 13.12 -4.25 7.68
CA ASN A 51 13.87 -4.97 8.71
C ASN A 51 13.09 -6.14 9.34
N ALA A 52 11.76 -6.14 9.20
CA ALA A 52 10.89 -7.23 9.60
C ALA A 52 10.56 -8.19 8.43
N ASP A 53 11.37 -8.16 7.36
CA ASP A 53 11.24 -8.98 6.16
C ASP A 53 9.91 -8.78 5.40
N HIS A 54 9.25 -7.63 5.59
CA HIS A 54 8.08 -7.28 4.79
C HIS A 54 8.49 -6.66 3.45
N VAL A 55 7.81 -7.11 2.39
CA VAL A 55 8.00 -6.56 1.05
C VAL A 55 7.07 -5.38 0.81
N ILE A 56 7.64 -4.30 0.31
CA ILE A 56 6.92 -3.07 -0.04
C ILE A 56 6.73 -3.05 -1.55
N VAL A 57 5.47 -3.04 -2.00
CA VAL A 57 5.12 -2.99 -3.42
C VAL A 57 4.56 -1.62 -3.74
N LYS A 58 5.16 -0.94 -4.72
CA LYS A 58 4.61 0.29 -5.28
C LYS A 58 3.43 -0.06 -6.19
N LEU A 59 2.26 0.47 -5.89
CA LEU A 59 1.08 0.30 -6.74
C LEU A 59 1.19 1.14 -8.01
N PRO A 60 0.74 0.63 -9.17
CA PRO A 60 0.62 1.43 -10.39
C PRO A 60 -0.42 2.52 -10.20
N GLN A 61 -0.21 3.66 -10.87
CA GLN A 61 -1.22 4.71 -10.94
C GLN A 61 -2.27 4.35 -11.98
N GLY A 62 -3.54 4.51 -11.63
CA GLY A 62 -4.65 4.31 -12.57
C GLY A 62 -4.79 5.49 -13.54
N ILE A 63 -5.33 5.20 -14.72
CA ILE A 63 -5.68 6.20 -15.73
C ILE A 63 -7.19 6.35 -15.74
N GLU A 64 -7.67 7.56 -15.46
CA GLU A 64 -9.10 7.90 -15.56
C GLU A 64 -9.49 8.03 -17.04
N ASP A 65 -10.67 7.50 -17.40
CA ASP A 65 -11.30 7.75 -18.69
C ASP A 65 -12.44 8.77 -18.59
N ASP A 66 -12.93 9.23 -19.75
CA ASP A 66 -13.96 10.28 -19.85
C ASP A 66 -15.33 9.85 -19.29
N ASP A 67 -15.56 8.54 -19.15
CA ASP A 67 -16.82 7.97 -18.66
C ASP A 67 -16.79 7.76 -17.13
N GLY A 68 -15.67 8.04 -16.46
CA GLY A 68 -15.53 7.96 -15.01
C GLY A 68 -15.04 6.59 -14.52
N GLN A 69 -14.33 5.83 -15.35
CA GLN A 69 -13.70 4.57 -14.98
C GLN A 69 -12.20 4.77 -14.78
N VAL A 70 -11.59 3.87 -14.01
CA VAL A 70 -10.13 3.89 -13.77
C VAL A 70 -9.52 2.60 -14.30
N TRP A 71 -8.52 2.73 -15.17
CA TRP A 71 -7.85 1.61 -15.83
C TRP A 71 -6.42 1.40 -15.34
N PHE A 72 -6.00 0.14 -15.30
CA PHE A 72 -4.66 -0.31 -14.97
C PHE A 72 -4.21 -1.39 -15.98
N ASP A 73 -2.92 -1.74 -15.97
CA ASP A 73 -2.34 -2.85 -16.73
C ASP A 73 -2.73 -2.86 -18.22
N GLU A 74 -2.36 -1.78 -18.94
CA GLU A 74 -2.66 -1.63 -20.37
C GLU A 74 -4.14 -1.85 -20.76
N PHE A 75 -5.05 -1.41 -19.89
CA PHE A 75 -6.51 -1.52 -20.06
C PHE A 75 -7.09 -2.93 -19.86
N ASP A 76 -6.41 -3.84 -19.17
CA ASP A 76 -6.95 -5.18 -18.87
C ASP A 76 -7.62 -5.26 -17.48
N VAL A 77 -7.32 -4.29 -16.61
CA VAL A 77 -7.93 -4.12 -15.29
C VAL A 77 -8.65 -2.78 -15.22
N ARG A 78 -9.92 -2.80 -14.78
CA ARG A 78 -10.75 -1.60 -14.67
C ARG A 78 -11.57 -1.57 -13.39
N VAL A 79 -11.69 -0.39 -12.80
CA VAL A 79 -12.68 -0.08 -11.76
C VAL A 79 -13.78 0.77 -12.40
N ASP A 80 -14.98 0.22 -12.45
CA ASP A 80 -16.16 0.94 -12.93
C ASP A 80 -16.77 1.75 -11.77
N CYS A 81 -16.60 3.07 -11.81
CA CYS A 81 -17.12 3.99 -10.80
C CYS A 81 -18.46 4.61 -11.21
N THR A 82 -19.04 4.18 -12.34
CA THR A 82 -20.24 4.78 -12.95
C THR A 82 -21.54 4.16 -12.43
N GLY A 83 -21.46 2.94 -11.90
CA GLY A 83 -22.60 2.17 -11.43
C GLY A 83 -23.35 2.83 -10.27
N THR A 84 -24.64 3.12 -10.45
CA THR A 84 -25.48 3.70 -9.37
C THR A 84 -25.83 2.70 -8.27
N SER A 85 -25.99 1.41 -8.62
CA SER A 85 -26.32 0.34 -7.67
C SER A 85 -25.11 -0.46 -7.20
N ARG A 86 -24.00 -0.41 -7.94
CA ARG A 86 -22.72 -1.08 -7.65
C ARG A 86 -21.55 -0.19 -8.09
N PRO A 87 -21.31 0.93 -7.39
CA PRO A 87 -20.13 1.73 -7.66
C PRO A 87 -18.88 0.93 -7.30
N TYR A 88 -17.81 1.11 -8.05
CA TYR A 88 -16.50 0.49 -7.86
C TYR A 88 -16.45 -1.02 -8.13
N GLU A 89 -17.21 -1.49 -9.13
CA GLU A 89 -17.11 -2.87 -9.58
C GLU A 89 -15.79 -3.07 -10.33
N VAL A 90 -15.02 -4.09 -9.96
CA VAL A 90 -13.70 -4.35 -10.56
C VAL A 90 -13.81 -5.40 -11.65
N TRP A 91 -13.23 -5.12 -12.80
CA TRP A 91 -13.21 -5.99 -13.97
C TRP A 91 -11.77 -6.36 -14.30
N VAL A 92 -11.50 -7.66 -14.48
CA VAL A 92 -10.20 -8.19 -14.90
C VAL A 92 -10.42 -9.15 -16.05
N GLY A 93 -9.82 -8.87 -17.22
CA GLY A 93 -9.99 -9.71 -18.42
C GLY A 93 -11.47 -9.90 -18.81
N GLY A 94 -12.27 -8.84 -18.67
CA GLY A 94 -13.70 -8.85 -19.00
C GLY A 94 -14.62 -9.56 -17.99
N ARG A 95 -14.13 -9.92 -16.80
CA ARG A 95 -14.95 -10.53 -15.73
C ARG A 95 -15.00 -9.65 -14.49
N SER A 96 -16.20 -9.42 -13.97
CA SER A 96 -16.41 -8.75 -12.69
C SER A 96 -15.91 -9.60 -11.52
N ARG A 97 -15.31 -8.95 -10.53
CA ARG A 97 -14.82 -9.52 -9.28
C ARG A 97 -15.09 -8.57 -8.12
N SER A 98 -15.22 -9.14 -6.91
CA SER A 98 -15.23 -8.36 -5.68
C SER A 98 -13.81 -7.91 -5.31
N ALA A 99 -13.70 -6.77 -4.61
CA ALA A 99 -12.42 -6.26 -4.13
C ALA A 99 -11.66 -7.29 -3.26
N ALA A 100 -12.34 -7.91 -2.30
CA ALA A 100 -11.74 -8.94 -1.44
C ALA A 100 -11.25 -10.17 -2.24
N GLY A 101 -11.98 -10.58 -3.28
CA GLY A 101 -11.54 -11.68 -4.14
C GLY A 101 -10.31 -11.31 -4.99
N LEU A 102 -10.15 -10.02 -5.31
CA LEU A 102 -9.00 -9.52 -6.06
C LEU A 102 -7.75 -9.42 -5.19
N GLU A 103 -7.88 -9.02 -3.92
CA GLU A 103 -6.76 -8.96 -2.97
C GLU A 103 -6.10 -10.34 -2.80
N HIS A 104 -6.91 -11.39 -2.62
CA HIS A 104 -6.39 -12.77 -2.57
C HIS A 104 -5.71 -13.18 -3.88
N LEU A 105 -6.33 -12.91 -5.03
CA LEU A 105 -5.77 -13.25 -6.33
C LEU A 105 -4.44 -12.50 -6.60
N ALA A 106 -4.35 -11.23 -6.21
CA ALA A 106 -3.14 -10.43 -6.33
C ALA A 106 -2.01 -11.01 -5.47
N ALA A 107 -2.32 -11.43 -4.23
CA ALA A 107 -1.35 -12.11 -3.37
C ALA A 107 -0.86 -13.44 -3.98
N GLU A 108 -1.76 -14.23 -4.57
CA GLU A 108 -1.42 -15.47 -5.27
C GLU A 108 -0.49 -15.22 -6.48
N TYR A 109 -0.81 -14.22 -7.33
CA TYR A 109 0.04 -13.85 -8.45
C TYR A 109 1.41 -13.33 -8.01
N LEU A 110 1.47 -12.54 -6.94
CA LEU A 110 2.73 -12.07 -6.39
C LEU A 110 3.59 -13.21 -5.85
N ALA A 111 2.99 -14.16 -5.13
CA ALA A 111 3.68 -15.36 -4.65
C ALA A 111 4.21 -16.20 -5.83
N ALA A 112 3.38 -16.42 -6.86
CA ALA A 112 3.78 -17.16 -8.05
C ALA A 112 4.93 -16.48 -8.82
N ALA A 113 4.90 -15.15 -8.96
CA ALA A 113 5.96 -14.37 -9.60
C ALA A 113 7.30 -14.53 -8.86
N ARG A 114 7.31 -14.47 -7.53
CA ARG A 114 8.53 -14.68 -6.74
C ARG A 114 9.14 -16.06 -6.93
N VAL A 115 8.30 -17.09 -6.95
CA VAL A 115 8.76 -18.46 -7.23
C VAL A 115 9.36 -18.55 -8.64
N ALA A 116 8.75 -17.90 -9.62
CA ALA A 116 9.25 -17.87 -11.00
C ALA A 116 10.60 -17.13 -11.13
N GLU A 117 10.84 -16.11 -10.30
CA GLU A 117 12.11 -15.37 -10.21
C GLU A 117 13.21 -16.16 -9.47
N GLY A 118 12.92 -17.37 -8.99
CA GLY A 118 13.85 -18.22 -8.25
C GLY A 118 13.93 -17.91 -6.75
N GLY A 119 12.96 -17.16 -6.21
CA GLY A 119 12.78 -16.95 -4.78
C GLY A 119 12.00 -18.07 -4.10
N ASP A 120 12.08 -18.12 -2.77
CA ASP A 120 11.26 -19.01 -1.95
C ASP A 120 9.78 -18.57 -1.94
N GLN A 121 8.90 -19.53 -1.70
CA GLN A 121 7.47 -19.24 -1.50
C GLN A 121 7.28 -18.51 -0.15
N PRO A 122 6.52 -17.39 -0.10
CA PRO A 122 6.27 -16.65 1.14
C PRO A 122 5.49 -17.46 2.18
#